data_AF-A0A942GCL5-F1
#
_entry.id   AF-A0A942GCL5-F1
#
_cell.length_a   1.000
_cell.length_b   1.000
_cell.length_c   1.000
_cell.angle_alpha   90.00
_cell.angle_beta   90.00
_cell.angle_gamma   90.00
#
_symmetry.space_group_name_H-M   'P 1'
#
loop_
_entity.id
_entity.type
_entity.pdbx_description
1 polymer ?
#
loop_
_entity_poly.entity_id
_entity_poly.type
_entity_poly.pdbx_seq_one_letter_code
_entity_poly.pdbx_strand_id
1 'polypeptide(L)'
;MKKVQFYFAVTGWTLGLIVHLLSIADYNASDKVPFVWLLHVGIFVVWLPVVFILTKNEELKAFRQSGTLNQLNPVAASKIFFRQTPRWLTIIAVAGFFYAIINFVFFMTTSHFGVPDIKDGQFILHNHGKLIKTLTEQEYHHYKANEVRGFSGHWLAFYGLAAAILFPFGKQTGQKKLTSRDT
;
A
#
# COMPACT_ATOMS: atom_id res chain seq x y z
N MET A 1 -14.92 -13.86 7.21
CA MET A 1 -14.46 -12.82 6.27
C MET A 1 -13.02 -12.36 6.52
N LYS A 2 -12.64 -11.93 7.74
CA LYS A 2 -11.26 -11.49 8.05
C LYS A 2 -10.16 -12.49 7.64
N LYS A 3 -10.42 -13.79 7.81
CA LYS A 3 -9.54 -14.90 7.36
C LYS A 3 -9.17 -14.82 5.88
N VAL A 4 -10.20 -14.81 5.04
CA VAL A 4 -10.05 -14.73 3.57
C VAL A 4 -9.35 -13.43 3.18
N GLN A 5 -9.74 -12.31 3.79
CA GLN A 5 -9.15 -10.99 3.48
C GLN A 5 -7.64 -10.93 3.76
N PHE A 6 -7.15 -11.54 4.83
CA PHE A 6 -5.70 -11.51 5.07
C PHE A 6 -4.92 -12.47 4.18
N TYR A 7 -5.46 -13.63 3.81
CA TYR A 7 -4.79 -14.46 2.79
C TYR A 7 -4.74 -13.73 1.45
N PHE A 8 -5.80 -13.00 1.11
CA PHE A 8 -5.81 -12.16 -0.08
C PHE A 8 -4.79 -11.02 0.02
N ALA A 9 -4.67 -10.36 1.18
CA ALA A 9 -3.67 -9.35 1.43
C ALA A 9 -2.23 -9.89 1.35
N VAL A 10 -1.94 -11.03 1.96
CA VAL A 10 -0.60 -11.66 1.89
C VAL A 10 -0.27 -12.06 0.47
N THR A 11 -1.23 -12.63 -0.27
CA THR A 11 -1.03 -12.99 -1.70
C THR A 11 -0.73 -11.74 -2.54
N GLY A 12 -1.53 -10.68 -2.38
CA GLY A 12 -1.31 -9.41 -3.06
C GLY A 12 0.04 -8.78 -2.70
N TRP A 13 0.47 -8.88 -1.44
CA TRP A 13 1.77 -8.41 -0.98
C TRP A 13 2.92 -9.18 -1.62
N THR A 14 2.84 -10.52 -1.66
CA THR A 14 3.88 -11.36 -2.28
C THR A 14 3.99 -11.10 -3.78
N LEU A 15 2.86 -11.03 -4.49
CA LEU A 15 2.86 -10.71 -5.92
C LEU A 15 3.38 -9.29 -6.17
N GLY A 16 2.97 -8.33 -5.34
CA GLY A 16 3.47 -6.96 -5.41
C GLY A 16 4.98 -6.87 -5.16
N LEU A 17 5.52 -7.67 -4.24
CA LEU A 17 6.95 -7.75 -3.96
C LEU A 17 7.74 -8.27 -5.17
N ILE A 18 7.24 -9.33 -5.81
CA ILE A 18 7.88 -9.87 -7.02
C ILE A 18 7.95 -8.80 -8.10
N VAL A 19 6.82 -8.13 -8.38
CA VAL A 19 6.78 -7.05 -9.39
C VAL A 19 7.70 -5.90 -9.00
N HIS A 20 7.75 -5.54 -7.72
CA HIS A 20 8.59 -4.46 -7.24
C HIS A 20 10.08 -4.78 -7.40
N LEU A 21 10.52 -5.99 -7.02
CA LEU A 21 11.90 -6.43 -7.20
C LEU A 21 12.30 -6.49 -8.68
N LEU A 22 11.40 -6.97 -9.55
CA LEU A 22 11.62 -6.96 -10.99
C LEU A 22 11.78 -5.52 -11.53
N SER A 23 10.96 -4.59 -11.06
CA SER A 23 11.04 -3.19 -11.49
C SER A 23 12.31 -2.47 -11.04
N ILE A 24 12.96 -2.92 -9.94
CA ILE A 24 14.27 -2.43 -9.52
C ILE A 24 15.38 -2.86 -10.50
N ALA A 25 15.20 -4.00 -11.18
CA ALA A 25 16.10 -4.49 -12.21
C ALA A 25 15.75 -3.96 -13.62
N ASP A 26 15.02 -2.84 -13.71
CA ASP A 26 14.49 -2.27 -14.96
C ASP A 26 13.60 -3.22 -15.79
N TYR A 27 13.11 -4.30 -15.17
CA TYR A 27 12.21 -5.23 -15.83
C TYR A 27 10.76 -4.77 -15.69
N ASN A 28 10.17 -4.35 -16.81
CA ASN A 28 8.78 -3.95 -16.85
C ASN A 28 7.85 -5.18 -16.93
N ALA A 29 7.34 -5.63 -15.79
CA ALA A 29 6.39 -6.73 -15.73
C ALA A 29 5.08 -6.46 -16.52
N SER A 30 4.69 -5.18 -16.69
CA SER A 30 3.44 -4.84 -17.39
C SER A 30 3.47 -5.13 -18.90
N ASP A 31 4.67 -5.19 -19.51
CA ASP A 31 4.82 -5.49 -20.95
C ASP A 31 4.49 -6.94 -21.27
N LYS A 32 4.77 -7.86 -20.34
CA LYS A 32 4.47 -9.30 -20.51
C LYS A 32 3.15 -9.70 -19.86
N VAL A 33 2.78 -9.01 -18.79
CA VAL A 33 1.64 -9.32 -17.94
C VAL A 33 0.81 -8.05 -17.74
N PRO A 34 -0.06 -7.67 -18.69
CA PRO A 34 -0.86 -6.45 -18.59
C PRO A 34 -1.80 -6.45 -17.37
N PHE A 35 -2.21 -7.64 -16.93
CA PHE A 35 -3.04 -7.86 -15.74
C PHE A 35 -2.31 -7.56 -14.41
N VAL A 36 -1.03 -7.18 -14.43
CA VAL A 36 -0.31 -6.72 -13.24
C VAL A 36 -1.03 -5.55 -12.55
N TRP A 37 -1.70 -4.69 -13.30
CA TRP A 37 -2.49 -3.57 -12.76
C TRP A 37 -3.73 -4.02 -11.96
N LEU A 38 -4.17 -5.27 -12.08
CA LEU A 38 -5.18 -5.83 -11.19
C LEU A 38 -4.70 -5.86 -9.74
N LEU A 39 -3.39 -5.93 -9.48
CA LEU A 39 -2.84 -5.78 -8.14
C LEU A 39 -3.11 -4.39 -7.58
N HIS A 40 -3.14 -3.36 -8.42
CA HIS A 40 -3.52 -2.02 -8.00
C HIS A 40 -5.00 -1.95 -7.62
N VAL A 41 -5.88 -2.48 -8.47
CA VAL A 41 -7.33 -2.53 -8.20
C VAL A 41 -7.64 -3.38 -6.96
N GLY A 42 -6.92 -4.49 -6.78
CA GLY A 42 -7.06 -5.39 -5.63
C GLY A 42 -6.76 -4.72 -4.29
N ILE A 43 -5.97 -3.63 -4.27
CA ILE A 43 -5.78 -2.84 -3.05
C ILE A 43 -7.14 -2.40 -2.52
N PHE A 44 -8.02 -1.87 -3.37
CA PHE A 44 -9.33 -1.38 -2.92
C PHE A 44 -10.20 -2.51 -2.38
N VAL A 45 -10.11 -3.71 -2.98
CA VAL A 45 -10.83 -4.91 -2.54
C VAL A 45 -10.40 -5.34 -1.13
N VAL A 46 -9.11 -5.21 -0.78
CA VAL A 46 -8.60 -5.51 0.57
C VAL A 46 -8.83 -4.35 1.53
N TRP A 47 -8.49 -3.14 1.10
CA TRP A 47 -8.35 -1.97 1.95
C TRP A 47 -9.70 -1.43 2.40
N LEU A 48 -10.71 -1.38 1.54
CA LEU A 48 -12.04 -0.90 1.92
C LEU A 48 -12.63 -1.72 3.08
N PRO A 49 -12.66 -3.06 3.04
CA PRO A 49 -13.09 -3.85 4.20
C PRO A 49 -12.25 -3.61 5.46
N VAL A 50 -10.93 -3.42 5.34
CA VAL A 50 -10.06 -3.10 6.49
C VAL A 50 -10.47 -1.77 7.10
N VAL A 51 -10.69 -0.73 6.28
CA VAL A 51 -11.20 0.57 6.74
C VAL A 51 -12.55 0.40 7.45
N PHE A 52 -13.49 -0.37 6.89
CA PHE A 52 -14.78 -0.66 7.55
C PHE A 52 -14.64 -1.42 8.87
N ILE A 53 -13.65 -2.29 9.02
CA ILE A 53 -13.36 -2.97 10.29
C ILE A 53 -12.83 -1.95 11.30
N LEU A 54 -11.92 -1.06 10.88
CA LEU A 54 -11.33 -0.05 11.75
C LEU A 54 -12.34 1.03 12.17
N THR A 55 -13.29 1.43 11.32
CA THR A 55 -14.33 2.41 11.69
C THR A 55 -15.30 1.86 12.74
N LYS A 56 -15.40 0.54 12.87
CA LYS A 56 -16.20 -0.14 13.91
C LYS A 56 -15.43 -0.38 15.22
N ASN A 57 -14.16 0.02 15.30
CA ASN A 57 -13.36 -0.13 16.51
C ASN A 57 -13.74 0.93 17.56
N GLU A 58 -14.29 0.50 18.69
CA GLU A 58 -14.66 1.38 19.80
C GLU A 58 -13.46 2.10 20.43
N GLU A 59 -12.28 1.48 20.51
CA GLU A 59 -11.06 2.14 21.01
C GLU A 59 -10.62 3.25 20.06
N LEU A 60 -10.76 3.03 18.74
CA LEU A 60 -10.44 4.05 17.75
C LEU A 60 -11.47 5.18 17.75
N LYS A 61 -12.75 4.88 17.95
CA LYS A 61 -13.80 5.90 18.12
C LYS A 61 -13.55 6.74 19.38
N ALA A 62 -13.28 6.10 20.50
CA ALA A 62 -12.96 6.79 21.76
C ALA A 62 -11.68 7.65 21.61
N PHE A 63 -10.66 7.13 20.93
CA PHE A 63 -9.45 7.90 20.61
C PHE A 63 -9.75 9.12 19.72
N ARG A 64 -10.58 8.95 18.68
CA ARG A 64 -11.05 10.05 17.81
C ARG A 64 -11.96 11.05 18.53
N GLN A 65 -12.65 10.64 19.58
CA GLN A 65 -13.50 11.52 20.40
C GLN A 65 -12.73 12.18 21.55
N SER A 66 -11.56 11.65 21.91
CA SER A 66 -10.63 12.33 22.83
C SER A 66 -10.10 13.61 22.16
N GLY A 67 -9.93 14.69 22.92
CA GLY A 67 -9.71 16.05 22.40
C GLY A 67 -8.60 16.21 21.33
N THR A 68 -8.65 17.32 20.59
CA THR A 68 -7.93 17.60 19.34
C THR A 68 -6.43 17.26 19.33
N LEU A 69 -5.74 17.44 20.47
CA LEU A 69 -4.30 17.14 20.59
C LEU A 69 -3.98 15.64 20.55
N ASN A 70 -4.85 14.78 21.10
CA ASN A 70 -4.63 13.34 21.08
C ASN A 70 -4.88 12.74 19.68
N GLN A 71 -5.81 13.31 18.92
CA GLN A 71 -6.14 12.85 17.56
C GLN A 71 -4.97 12.98 16.58
N LEU A 72 -4.05 13.93 16.83
CA LEU A 72 -2.88 14.19 16.02
C LEU A 72 -1.68 13.28 16.35
N ASN A 73 -1.83 12.31 17.27
CA ASN A 73 -0.73 11.42 17.64
C ASN A 73 -0.74 10.12 16.80
N PRO A 74 0.04 10.02 15.71
CA PRO A 74 0.07 8.83 14.85
C PRO A 74 0.62 7.59 15.56
N VAL A 75 1.44 7.78 16.60
CA VAL A 75 2.00 6.69 17.41
C VAL A 75 0.91 6.07 18.29
N ALA A 76 0.00 6.88 18.83
CA ALA A 76 -1.14 6.37 19.60
C ALA A 76 -2.11 5.61 18.69
N ALA A 77 -2.40 6.13 17.50
CA ALA A 77 -3.23 5.46 16.51
C ALA A 77 -2.64 4.12 16.05
N SER A 78 -1.34 4.07 15.76
CA SER A 78 -0.66 2.84 15.33
C SER A 78 -0.68 1.75 16.41
N LYS A 79 -0.52 2.11 17.70
CA LYS A 79 -0.68 1.17 18.81
C LYS A 79 -2.06 0.52 18.86
N ILE A 80 -3.12 1.27 18.51
CA ILE A 80 -4.48 0.74 18.45
C ILE A 80 -4.64 -0.21 17.25
N PHE A 81 -4.12 0.17 16.09
CA PHE A 81 -4.20 -0.65 14.86
C PHE A 81 -3.47 -1.98 14.98
N PHE A 82 -2.26 -1.96 15.55
CA PHE A 82 -1.34 -3.09 15.56
C PHE A 82 -1.23 -3.80 16.92
N ARG A 83 -2.23 -3.63 17.80
CA ARG A 83 -2.19 -4.15 19.18
C ARG A 83 -1.98 -5.67 19.26
N GLN A 84 -2.55 -6.41 18.31
CA GLN A 84 -2.45 -7.88 18.25
C GLN A 84 -1.35 -8.36 17.29
N THR A 85 -0.66 -7.42 16.66
CA THR A 85 0.33 -7.68 15.63
C THR A 85 1.71 -7.76 16.29
N PRO A 86 2.52 -8.79 16.00
CA PRO A 86 3.90 -8.86 16.46
C PRO A 86 4.69 -7.61 16.05
N ARG A 87 5.53 -7.10 16.96
CA ARG A 87 6.28 -5.85 16.74
C ARG A 87 7.10 -5.85 15.44
N TRP A 88 7.73 -6.98 15.11
CA TRP A 88 8.52 -7.11 13.88
C TRP A 88 7.66 -6.89 12.62
N LEU A 89 6.44 -7.43 12.59
CA LEU A 89 5.53 -7.30 11.46
C LEU A 89 5.02 -5.86 11.33
N THR A 90 4.74 -5.21 12.47
CA THR A 90 4.39 -3.78 12.51
C THR A 90 5.52 -2.91 11.97
N ILE A 91 6.76 -3.17 12.38
CA ILE A 91 7.93 -2.43 11.90
C ILE A 91 8.07 -2.59 10.39
N ILE A 92 7.97 -3.82 9.85
CA ILE A 92 8.05 -4.07 8.41
C ILE A 92 6.94 -3.32 7.66
N ALA A 93 5.70 -3.38 8.13
CA ALA A 93 4.57 -2.74 7.46
C ALA A 93 4.68 -1.21 7.47
N VAL A 94 5.06 -0.61 8.60
CA VAL A 94 5.24 0.84 8.74
C VAL A 94 6.45 1.32 7.92
N ALA A 95 7.59 0.62 8.01
CA ALA A 95 8.77 0.94 7.22
C ALA A 95 8.50 0.81 5.72
N GLY A 96 7.79 -0.24 5.30
CA GLY A 96 7.36 -0.44 3.91
C GLY A 96 6.44 0.66 3.41
N PHE A 97 5.55 1.19 4.25
CA PHE A 97 4.69 2.33 3.91
C PHE A 97 5.51 3.61 3.65
N PHE A 98 6.47 3.94 4.52
CA PHE A 98 7.34 5.10 4.29
C PHE A 98 8.25 4.91 3.08
N TYR A 99 8.78 3.71 2.89
CA TYR A 99 9.54 3.36 1.69
C TYR A 99 8.72 3.60 0.42
N ALA A 100 7.45 3.17 0.39
CA ALA A 100 6.57 3.38 -0.75
C ALA A 100 6.36 4.87 -1.07
N ILE A 101 6.18 5.71 -0.05
CA ILE A 101 6.06 7.17 -0.23
C ILE A 101 7.35 7.74 -0.83
N ILE A 102 8.51 7.41 -0.25
CA ILE A 102 9.81 7.91 -0.73
C ILE A 102 10.05 7.46 -2.18
N ASN A 103 9.82 6.18 -2.46
CA ASN A 103 9.96 5.61 -3.80
C ASN A 103 9.01 6.26 -4.81
N PHE A 104 7.78 6.57 -4.41
CA PHE A 104 6.83 7.28 -5.27
C PHE A 104 7.24 8.72 -5.54
N VAL A 105 7.69 9.45 -4.52
CA VAL A 105 8.21 10.81 -4.69
C VAL A 105 9.39 10.78 -5.66
N PHE A 106 10.31 9.82 -5.52
CA PHE A 106 11.43 9.64 -6.45
C PHE A 106 10.96 9.36 -7.89
N PHE A 107 9.97 8.48 -8.07
CA PHE A 107 9.37 8.23 -9.38
C PHE A 107 8.78 9.52 -10.00
N MET A 108 8.00 10.29 -9.22
CA MET A 108 7.34 11.51 -9.71
C MET A 108 8.37 12.58 -10.11
N THR A 109 9.45 12.74 -9.33
CA THR A 109 10.49 13.73 -9.62
C THR A 109 11.36 13.32 -10.80
N THR A 110 11.77 12.06 -10.89
CA THR A 110 12.58 11.54 -12.02
C THR A 110 11.81 11.50 -13.34
N SER A 111 10.48 11.34 -13.28
CA SER A 111 9.61 11.36 -14.45
C SER A 111 9.13 12.76 -14.84
N HIS A 112 9.55 13.82 -14.12
CA HIS A 112 9.07 15.19 -14.32
C HIS A 112 7.53 15.30 -14.31
N PHE A 113 6.85 14.49 -13.48
CA PHE A 113 5.39 14.36 -13.46
C PHE A 113 4.78 13.94 -14.82
N GLY A 114 5.58 13.38 -15.72
CA GLY A 114 5.18 12.89 -17.03
C GLY A 114 4.86 11.41 -17.04
N VAL A 115 4.10 11.01 -18.05
CA VAL A 115 3.73 9.62 -18.33
C VAL A 115 4.33 9.24 -19.70
N PRO A 116 5.06 8.11 -19.79
CA PRO A 116 5.55 7.60 -21.07
C PRO A 116 4.39 7.08 -21.92
N ASP A 117 4.34 7.49 -23.18
CA ASP A 117 3.29 7.14 -24.13
C ASP A 117 3.87 7.02 -25.56
N ILE A 118 3.12 6.40 -26.46
CA ILE A 118 3.48 6.27 -27.87
C ILE A 118 2.46 7.07 -28.69
N LYS A 119 2.91 8.13 -29.36
CA LYS A 119 2.07 8.93 -30.26
C LYS A 119 2.71 9.02 -31.63
N ASP A 120 1.92 8.72 -32.67
CA ASP A 120 2.34 8.78 -34.07
C ASP A 120 3.65 8.00 -34.36
N GLY A 121 3.84 6.88 -33.67
CA GLY A 121 5.03 6.03 -33.80
C GLY A 121 6.27 6.55 -33.06
N GLN A 122 6.17 7.67 -32.33
CA GLN A 122 7.23 8.21 -31.50
C GLN A 122 6.98 7.92 -30.03
N PHE A 123 8.04 7.51 -29.33
CA PHE A 123 8.02 7.43 -27.88
C PHE A 123 8.11 8.84 -27.30
N ILE A 124 7.18 9.18 -26.42
CA ILE A 124 7.10 10.51 -25.82
C ILE A 124 6.88 10.41 -24.32
N LEU A 125 7.38 11.43 -23.61
CA LEU A 125 7.00 11.71 -22.24
C LEU A 125 6.09 12.93 -22.28
N HIS A 126 4.86 12.79 -21.80
CA HIS A 126 3.92 13.91 -21.77
C HIS A 126 3.31 14.09 -20.37
N ASN A 127 2.89 15.31 -20.05
CA ASN A 127 2.14 15.61 -18.85
C ASN A 127 0.88 16.37 -19.23
N HIS A 128 -0.30 15.81 -18.90
CA HIS A 128 -1.61 16.37 -19.25
C HIS A 128 -1.71 16.80 -20.73
N GLY A 129 -1.24 15.94 -21.64
CA GLY A 129 -1.26 16.19 -23.09
C GLY A 129 -0.16 17.12 -23.60
N LYS A 130 0.61 17.79 -22.74
CA LYS A 130 1.77 18.59 -23.13
C LYS A 130 3.00 17.69 -23.26
N LEU A 131 3.64 17.71 -24.42
CA LEU A 131 4.91 17.02 -24.64
C LEU A 131 5.99 17.62 -23.72
N ILE A 132 6.64 16.79 -22.91
CA ILE A 132 7.80 17.16 -22.11
C ILE A 132 9.07 16.90 -22.93
N LYS A 133 9.22 15.67 -23.45
CA LYS A 133 10.33 15.28 -24.32
C LYS A 133 9.96 14.09 -25.20
N THR A 134 10.62 13.95 -26.34
CA THR A 134 10.68 12.69 -27.07
C THR A 134 11.65 11.75 -26.36
N LEU A 135 11.37 10.44 -26.44
CA LEU A 135 12.13 9.39 -25.78
C LEU A 135 12.76 8.49 -26.85
N THR A 136 13.93 7.95 -26.53
CA THR A 136 14.40 6.72 -27.16
C THR A 136 13.58 5.52 -26.67
N GLU A 137 13.62 4.41 -27.42
CA GLU A 137 12.96 3.16 -27.00
C GLU A 137 13.46 2.68 -25.63
N GLN A 138 14.77 2.79 -25.38
CA GLN A 138 15.36 2.42 -24.09
C GLN A 138 14.86 3.31 -22.95
N GLU A 139 14.80 4.63 -23.15
CA GLU A 139 14.25 5.54 -22.15
C GLU A 139 12.76 5.26 -21.90
N TYR A 140 11.99 4.94 -22.94
CA TYR A 140 10.58 4.57 -22.79
C TYR A 140 10.42 3.38 -21.86
N HIS A 141 11.16 2.28 -22.08
CA HIS A 141 11.09 1.11 -21.22
C HIS A 141 11.56 1.40 -19.79
N HIS A 142 12.58 2.25 -19.62
CA HIS A 142 13.02 2.69 -18.29
C HIS A 142 11.94 3.50 -17.56
N TYR A 143 11.27 4.45 -18.22
CA TYR A 143 10.17 5.20 -17.62
C TYR A 143 8.97 4.29 -17.29
N LYS A 144 8.67 3.30 -18.13
CA LYS A 144 7.61 2.31 -17.83
C LYS A 144 7.97 1.41 -16.65
N ALA A 145 9.22 0.97 -16.54
CA ALA A 145 9.69 0.22 -15.38
C ALA A 145 9.62 1.06 -14.10
N ASN A 146 10.02 2.33 -14.16
CA ASN A 146 9.91 3.27 -13.03
C ASN A 146 8.46 3.57 -12.64
N GLU A 147 7.53 3.64 -13.60
CA GLU A 147 6.09 3.74 -13.33
C GLU A 147 5.61 2.53 -12.52
N VAL A 148 5.89 1.31 -13.01
CA VAL A 148 5.55 0.08 -12.29
C VAL A 148 6.21 0.04 -10.91
N ARG A 149 7.45 0.51 -10.77
CA ARG A 149 8.14 0.62 -9.48
C ARG A 149 7.44 1.58 -8.52
N GLY A 150 7.02 2.75 -8.99
CA GLY A 150 6.30 3.76 -8.22
C GLY A 150 4.97 3.23 -7.67
N PHE A 151 4.21 2.54 -8.51
CA PHE A 151 2.91 1.97 -8.12
C PHE A 151 3.04 0.69 -7.30
N SER A 152 3.96 -0.21 -7.62
CA SER A 152 4.17 -1.45 -6.86
C SER A 152 4.62 -1.22 -5.42
N GLY A 153 5.31 -0.11 -5.13
CA GLY A 153 5.56 0.34 -3.76
C GLY A 153 4.26 0.53 -2.95
N HIS A 154 3.22 1.11 -3.56
CA HIS A 154 1.91 1.25 -2.90
C HIS A 154 1.23 -0.10 -2.69
N TRP A 155 1.39 -1.04 -3.62
CA TRP A 155 0.85 -2.39 -3.46
C TRP A 155 1.46 -3.03 -2.21
N LEU A 156 2.79 -2.96 -2.06
CA LEU A 156 3.50 -3.42 -0.86
C LEU A 156 3.00 -2.74 0.42
N ALA A 157 2.84 -1.42 0.39
CA ALA A 157 2.40 -0.66 1.54
C ALA A 157 0.99 -1.05 1.99
N PHE A 158 0.00 -1.00 1.09
CA PHE A 158 -1.39 -1.23 1.46
C PHE A 158 -1.70 -2.70 1.75
N TYR A 159 -1.17 -3.64 0.95
CA TYR A 159 -1.34 -5.06 1.26
C TYR A 159 -0.60 -5.44 2.55
N GLY A 160 0.59 -4.89 2.79
CA GLY A 160 1.38 -5.13 4.00
C GLY A 160 0.69 -4.58 5.26
N LEU A 161 0.20 -3.34 5.20
CA LEU A 161 -0.58 -2.75 6.30
C LEU A 161 -1.86 -3.53 6.56
N ALA A 162 -2.60 -3.91 5.51
CA ALA A 162 -3.80 -4.71 5.65
C ALA A 162 -3.51 -6.07 6.29
N ALA A 163 -2.46 -6.77 5.85
CA ALA A 163 -2.04 -8.04 6.44
C ALA A 163 -1.63 -7.87 7.91
N ALA A 164 -0.89 -6.81 8.25
CA ALA A 164 -0.49 -6.52 9.62
C ALA A 164 -1.70 -6.22 10.54
N ILE A 165 -2.66 -5.42 10.10
CA ILE A 165 -3.90 -5.11 10.84
C ILE A 165 -4.77 -6.36 11.02
N LEU A 166 -4.82 -7.19 9.97
CA LEU A 166 -5.60 -8.43 9.97
C LEU A 166 -4.82 -9.62 10.54
N PHE A 167 -3.65 -9.44 11.17
CA PHE A 167 -2.90 -10.55 11.76
C PHE A 167 -3.43 -10.94 13.14
N PRO A 168 -3.51 -12.24 13.49
CA PRO A 168 -3.95 -13.40 12.72
C PRO A 168 -5.50 -13.49 12.77
N PHE A 169 -6.11 -12.44 12.24
CA PHE A 169 -7.53 -12.15 11.99
C PHE A 169 -8.31 -11.38 13.07
N GLY A 170 -7.60 -10.60 13.90
CA GLY A 170 -8.04 -9.36 14.59
C GLY A 170 -9.41 -9.35 15.29
N LYS A 171 -9.47 -9.79 16.57
CA LYS A 171 -10.66 -9.60 17.44
C LYS A 171 -10.66 -8.20 18.06
N GLN A 172 -11.74 -7.44 17.95
CA GLN A 172 -11.93 -6.22 18.74
C GLN A 172 -13.34 -6.21 19.32
N THR A 173 -13.42 -6.54 20.60
CA THR A 173 -14.57 -6.30 21.48
C THR A 173 -14.01 -6.46 22.89
N GLY A 174 -14.20 -5.47 23.77
CA GLY A 174 -13.56 -5.31 25.08
C GLY A 174 -13.50 -6.58 25.94
N GLN A 175 -12.46 -7.40 25.73
CA GLN A 175 -12.34 -8.70 26.40
C GLN A 175 -11.52 -8.57 27.69
N LYS A 176 -12.10 -7.83 28.66
CA LYS A 176 -12.03 -8.18 30.09
C LYS A 176 -13.08 -7.37 30.88
N LYS A 177 -14.37 -7.65 30.61
CA LYS A 177 -15.40 -7.50 31.65
C LYS A 177 -15.96 -8.91 31.87
N LEU A 178 -15.95 -9.38 33.12
CA LEU A 178 -16.46 -10.68 33.61
C LEU A 178 -15.56 -11.93 33.48
N THR A 179 -14.40 -11.94 34.14
CA THR A 179 -13.85 -13.17 34.75
C THR A 179 -13.03 -12.79 36.00
N SER A 180 -13.70 -12.24 37.02
CA SER A 180 -13.23 -12.22 38.43
C SER A 180 -14.31 -11.69 39.40
N ARG A 181 -15.59 -11.88 39.08
CA ARG A 181 -16.59 -12.10 40.13
C ARG A 181 -16.61 -13.62 40.28
N ASP A 182 -16.54 -14.08 41.52
CA ASP A 182 -16.44 -15.49 41.95
C ASP A 182 -14.99 -16.01 42.10
N THR A 183 -14.29 -15.45 43.09
CA THR A 183 -13.73 -16.20 44.23
C THR A 183 -13.57 -15.24 45.40
#